data_AF-A0A104CMR4-F1
#
_entry.id   AF-A0A104CMR4-F1
#
_cell.length_a   1.000
_cell.length_b   1.000
_cell.length_c   1.000
_cell.angle_alpha   90.00
_cell.angle_beta   90.00
_cell.angle_gamma   90.00
#
_symmetry.space_group_name_H-M   'P 1'
#
loop_
_entity.id
_entity.type
_entity.pdbx_description
1 polymer ?
#
loop_
_entity_poly.entity_id
_entity_poly.type
_entity_poly.pdbx_seq_one_letter_code
_entity_poly.pdbx_strand_id
1 'polypeptide(L)'
;MDAIKFTRPSAWFSGMADGVPVSTRILLSFQFLVNLSVFGSLPLLAAFLDLERHLDAGSVASVLTVNLLASRLLPLVLGASTDRFSSRVLATLGLICRAAGFVGLALTPSFAGLLMWAFLSGLGAALYETTAYSIFGSLDAAVRPKVFALNNLALNLGALIGPAVLIVVPNTDRTLPFLVSGMIFAVLALVAPWISGRRASNAAAVHPLRGLMIAFGDRRFRRLCWALVPFWTVYTQIYVFIPLTFSNGSSGYNGVRPFYITNALVGIATASFGMGWFQRTTWRSMMTIGHAAMCCCFAIATLLFDHGWSAGASLVILIAVAVVFTFGESLILPASNIALADLTTDGNAGSYFGASAISWAIGGMLGNFIGSAAASWTVHTLGWVAFMGISLMGLLAFWRWHK
;
A
#
# COMPACT_ATOMS: atom_id res chain seq x y z
N MET A 1 35.05 -6.84 13.22
CA MET A 1 33.76 -6.17 12.97
C MET A 1 34.08 -4.72 12.65
N ASP A 2 34.35 -4.44 11.37
CA ASP A 2 34.70 -3.08 10.96
C ASP A 2 33.44 -2.24 10.82
N ALA A 3 33.40 -1.16 11.58
CA ALA A 3 32.39 -0.12 11.48
C ALA A 3 32.44 0.47 10.06
N ILE A 4 31.39 0.22 9.28
CA ILE A 4 31.21 0.78 7.95
C ILE A 4 31.14 2.30 8.09
N LYS A 5 32.24 2.97 7.70
CA LYS A 5 32.34 4.43 7.64
C LYS A 5 31.37 4.96 6.58
N PHE A 6 30.30 5.61 7.01
CA PHE A 6 29.36 6.42 6.20
C PHE A 6 30.06 7.65 5.58
N THR A 7 31.04 7.44 4.70
CA THR A 7 31.88 8.54 4.21
C THR A 7 31.47 9.07 2.84
N ARG A 8 30.70 8.33 2.02
CA ARG A 8 30.11 8.83 0.77
C ARG A 8 28.82 8.07 0.41
N PRO A 9 27.65 8.73 0.32
CA PRO A 9 26.40 8.08 -0.08
C PRO A 9 26.52 7.35 -1.43
N SER A 10 27.23 7.93 -2.40
CA SER A 10 27.47 7.32 -3.71
C SER A 10 28.26 6.02 -3.67
N ALA A 11 29.25 5.89 -2.76
CA ALA A 11 30.04 4.67 -2.58
C ALA A 11 29.25 3.56 -1.87
N TRP A 12 28.32 3.93 -1.00
CA TRP A 12 27.40 3.01 -0.34
C TRP A 12 26.38 2.43 -1.32
N PHE A 13 25.83 3.27 -2.21
CA PHE A 13 24.94 2.83 -3.29
C PHE A 13 25.65 1.95 -4.33
N SER A 14 26.89 2.28 -4.73
CA SER A 14 27.65 1.43 -5.64
C SER A 14 27.98 0.07 -5.01
N GLY A 15 28.43 0.05 -3.75
CA GLY A 15 28.68 -1.19 -3.02
C GLY A 15 27.43 -2.06 -2.84
N MET A 16 26.25 -1.44 -2.69
CA MET A 16 24.97 -2.15 -2.65
C MET A 16 24.44 -2.58 -4.01
N ALA A 17 25.00 -2.15 -5.14
CA ALA A 17 24.62 -2.63 -6.47
C ALA A 17 25.62 -3.65 -7.05
N ASP A 18 26.81 -3.75 -6.46
CA ASP A 18 27.87 -4.66 -6.93
C ASP A 18 27.42 -6.13 -6.89
N GLY A 19 27.66 -6.87 -7.97
CA GLY A 19 27.24 -8.27 -8.12
C GLY A 19 25.74 -8.49 -8.41
N VAL A 20 24.93 -7.42 -8.48
CA VAL A 20 23.53 -7.52 -8.91
C VAL A 20 23.46 -7.49 -10.45
N PRO A 21 22.80 -8.47 -11.11
CA PRO A 21 22.67 -8.49 -12.57
C PRO A 21 22.06 -7.19 -13.11
N VAL A 22 22.53 -6.74 -14.28
CA VAL A 22 22.07 -5.50 -14.92
C VAL A 22 20.55 -5.50 -15.11
N SER A 23 19.97 -6.63 -15.53
CA SER A 23 18.53 -6.78 -15.68
C SER A 23 17.75 -6.61 -14.38
N THR A 24 18.28 -7.12 -13.26
CA THR A 24 17.70 -6.93 -11.93
C THR A 24 17.81 -5.47 -11.49
N ARG A 25 18.91 -4.77 -11.80
CA ARG A 25 19.05 -3.33 -11.52
C ARG A 25 18.04 -2.50 -12.32
N ILE A 26 17.78 -2.85 -13.58
CA ILE A 26 16.72 -2.21 -14.38
C ILE A 26 15.36 -2.46 -13.75
N LEU A 27 15.08 -3.71 -13.33
CA LEU A 27 13.81 -4.05 -12.66
C LEU A 27 13.63 -3.33 -11.31
N LEU A 28 14.69 -3.11 -10.55
CA LEU A 28 14.64 -2.29 -9.33
C LEU A 28 14.35 -0.81 -9.65
N SER A 29 14.88 -0.29 -10.76
CA SER A 29 14.56 1.05 -11.26
C SER A 29 13.09 1.14 -11.67
N PHE A 30 12.56 0.09 -12.30
CA PHE A 30 11.13 -0.02 -12.59
C PHE A 30 10.32 -0.03 -11.30
N GLN A 31 10.73 -0.79 -10.29
CA GLN A 31 10.02 -0.82 -9.02
C GLN A 31 9.96 0.55 -8.35
N PHE A 32 11.04 1.33 -8.41
CA PHE A 32 11.03 2.71 -7.93
C PHE A 32 9.99 3.54 -8.68
N LEU A 33 10.01 3.53 -10.01
CA LEU A 33 9.07 4.31 -10.84
C LEU A 33 7.62 3.84 -10.67
N VAL A 34 7.38 2.54 -10.54
CA VAL A 34 6.06 1.96 -10.25
C VAL A 34 5.55 2.47 -8.90
N ASN A 35 6.36 2.39 -7.84
CA ASN A 35 5.97 2.88 -6.52
C ASN A 35 5.75 4.40 -6.53
N LEU A 36 6.64 5.16 -7.17
CA LEU A 36 6.49 6.61 -7.32
C LEU A 36 5.16 6.97 -7.98
N SER A 37 4.80 6.32 -9.09
CA SER A 37 3.51 6.53 -9.76
C SER A 37 2.33 6.16 -8.86
N VAL A 38 2.39 4.99 -8.21
CA VAL A 38 1.29 4.50 -7.35
C VAL A 38 1.04 5.45 -6.18
N PHE A 39 2.08 5.79 -5.41
CA PHE A 39 1.96 6.70 -4.27
C PHE A 39 1.70 8.15 -4.68
N GLY A 40 2.08 8.54 -5.89
CA GLY A 40 1.77 9.85 -6.47
C GLY A 40 0.38 9.96 -7.11
N SER A 41 -0.46 8.93 -7.08
CA SER A 41 -1.77 9.02 -7.74
C SER A 41 -2.92 8.31 -7.01
N LEU A 42 -2.73 7.06 -6.55
CA LEU A 42 -3.80 6.31 -5.86
C LEU A 42 -4.35 7.02 -4.61
N PRO A 43 -3.53 7.67 -3.76
CA PRO A 43 -4.06 8.37 -2.60
C PRO A 43 -5.04 9.50 -2.95
N LEU A 44 -5.01 10.02 -4.19
CA LEU A 44 -5.92 11.05 -4.65
C LEU A 44 -7.15 10.52 -5.40
N LEU A 45 -7.22 9.21 -5.65
CA LEU A 45 -8.27 8.60 -6.47
C LEU A 45 -9.67 8.83 -5.90
N ALA A 46 -9.85 8.72 -4.59
CA ALA A 46 -11.14 8.98 -3.96
C ALA A 46 -11.62 10.42 -4.19
N ALA A 47 -10.76 11.40 -3.91
CA ALA A 47 -11.06 12.81 -4.12
C ALA A 47 -11.26 13.16 -5.61
N PHE A 48 -10.54 12.51 -6.52
CA PHE A 48 -10.76 12.66 -7.96
C PHE A 48 -12.15 12.17 -8.39
N LEU A 49 -12.56 10.98 -7.94
CA LEU A 49 -13.87 10.42 -8.27
C LEU A 49 -15.04 11.25 -7.70
N ASP A 50 -14.85 11.84 -6.53
CA ASP A 50 -15.83 12.74 -5.90
C ASP A 50 -15.87 14.10 -6.61
N LEU A 51 -14.73 14.79 -6.71
CA LEU A 51 -14.68 16.19 -7.16
C LEU A 51 -14.73 16.36 -8.69
N GLU A 52 -14.15 15.43 -9.45
CA GLU A 52 -14.05 15.52 -10.92
C GLU A 52 -15.11 14.68 -11.62
N ARG A 53 -15.55 13.58 -11.00
CA ARG A 53 -16.58 12.67 -11.57
C ARG A 53 -17.93 12.77 -10.89
N HIS A 54 -18.04 13.54 -9.80
CA HIS A 54 -19.29 13.77 -9.06
C HIS A 54 -19.99 12.46 -8.67
N LEU A 55 -19.19 11.44 -8.33
CA LEU A 55 -19.70 10.14 -7.89
C LEU A 55 -20.14 10.20 -6.43
N ASP A 56 -21.21 9.49 -6.11
CA ASP A 56 -21.65 9.30 -4.73
C ASP A 56 -20.69 8.37 -3.96
N ALA A 57 -20.81 8.38 -2.63
CA ALA A 57 -19.96 7.58 -1.73
C ALA A 57 -19.91 6.09 -2.09
N GLY A 58 -21.06 5.51 -2.48
CA GLY A 58 -21.14 4.09 -2.87
C GLY A 58 -20.39 3.78 -4.16
N SER A 59 -20.48 4.68 -5.14
CA SER A 59 -19.74 4.56 -6.41
C SER A 59 -18.23 4.76 -6.21
N VAL A 60 -17.82 5.76 -5.43
CA VAL A 60 -16.38 5.95 -5.08
C VAL A 60 -15.82 4.70 -4.40
N ALA A 61 -16.52 4.19 -3.39
CA ALA A 61 -16.11 2.97 -2.67
C ALA A 61 -16.00 1.75 -3.59
N SER A 62 -16.95 1.60 -4.52
CA SER A 62 -16.96 0.52 -5.50
C SER A 62 -15.72 0.54 -6.41
N VAL A 63 -15.35 1.70 -6.97
CA VAL A 63 -14.17 1.83 -7.83
C VAL A 63 -12.88 1.51 -7.08
N LEU A 64 -12.70 2.05 -5.87
CA LEU A 64 -11.54 1.77 -5.02
C LEU A 64 -11.46 0.28 -4.65
N THR A 65 -12.60 -0.33 -4.34
CA THR A 65 -12.69 -1.75 -3.94
C THR A 65 -12.36 -2.67 -5.11
N VAL A 66 -12.88 -2.40 -6.31
CA VAL A 66 -12.55 -3.22 -7.49
C VAL A 66 -11.05 -3.21 -7.77
N ASN A 67 -10.40 -2.04 -7.70
CA ASN A 67 -8.95 -1.94 -7.84
C ASN A 67 -8.21 -2.75 -6.75
N LEU A 68 -8.61 -2.56 -5.49
CA LEU A 68 -8.04 -3.25 -4.34
C LEU A 68 -8.15 -4.78 -4.48
N LEU A 69 -9.35 -5.30 -4.69
CA LEU A 69 -9.59 -6.74 -4.78
C LEU A 69 -8.84 -7.36 -5.95
N ALA A 70 -8.82 -6.70 -7.11
CA ALA A 70 -8.04 -7.16 -8.25
C ALA A 70 -6.54 -7.19 -7.91
N SER A 71 -6.00 -6.15 -7.27
CA SER A 71 -4.58 -6.11 -6.90
C SER A 71 -4.16 -7.13 -5.84
N ARG A 72 -5.07 -7.51 -4.92
CA ARG A 72 -4.73 -8.34 -3.75
C ARG A 72 -5.13 -9.80 -3.83
N LEU A 73 -6.24 -10.10 -4.52
CA LEU A 73 -6.74 -11.47 -4.64
C LEU A 73 -6.28 -12.17 -5.92
N LEU A 74 -6.14 -11.43 -7.04
CA LEU A 74 -5.65 -12.04 -8.28
C LEU A 74 -4.24 -12.62 -8.17
N PRO A 75 -3.28 -12.05 -7.40
CA PRO A 75 -1.98 -12.69 -7.17
C PRO A 75 -2.06 -14.13 -6.69
N LEU A 76 -3.11 -14.50 -5.92
CA LEU A 76 -3.31 -15.86 -5.41
C LEU A 76 -3.54 -16.87 -6.54
N VAL A 77 -4.14 -16.42 -7.64
CA VAL A 77 -4.44 -17.26 -8.81
C VAL A 77 -3.36 -17.09 -9.88
N LEU A 78 -2.94 -15.85 -10.13
CA LEU A 78 -1.97 -15.48 -11.16
C LEU A 78 -0.53 -15.87 -10.81
N GLY A 79 -0.21 -16.17 -9.54
CA GLY A 79 1.11 -16.65 -9.15
C GLY A 79 1.57 -17.86 -9.97
N ALA A 80 0.66 -18.82 -10.24
CA ALA A 80 0.94 -19.99 -11.08
C ALA A 80 1.21 -19.64 -12.55
N SER A 81 0.72 -18.49 -13.04
CA SER A 81 1.01 -18.01 -14.38
C SER A 81 2.48 -17.62 -14.55
N THR A 82 3.16 -17.17 -13.47
CA THR A 82 4.58 -16.78 -13.52
C THR A 82 5.53 -17.94 -13.79
N ASP A 83 5.10 -19.17 -13.53
CA ASP A 83 5.87 -20.37 -13.86
C ASP A 83 5.66 -20.80 -15.32
N ARG A 84 4.45 -20.60 -15.85
CA ARG A 84 4.03 -21.08 -17.18
C ARG A 84 4.38 -20.12 -18.32
N PHE A 85 4.38 -18.83 -18.06
CA PHE A 85 4.62 -17.80 -19.07
C PHE A 85 5.96 -17.11 -18.86
N SER A 86 6.49 -16.50 -19.91
CA SER A 86 7.71 -15.69 -19.78
C SER A 86 7.45 -14.50 -18.86
N SER A 87 8.31 -14.34 -17.86
CA SER A 87 8.31 -13.17 -16.98
C SER A 87 8.34 -11.84 -17.73
N ARG A 88 9.01 -11.77 -18.88
CA ARG A 88 9.02 -10.59 -19.75
C ARG A 88 7.61 -10.24 -20.25
N VAL A 89 6.87 -11.24 -20.72
CA VAL A 89 5.52 -11.07 -21.26
C VAL A 89 4.58 -10.64 -20.14
N LEU A 90 4.61 -11.32 -18.99
CA LEU A 90 3.72 -10.99 -17.87
C LEU A 90 4.00 -9.60 -17.28
N ALA A 91 5.27 -9.22 -17.12
CA ALA A 91 5.63 -7.89 -16.63
C ALA A 91 5.18 -6.80 -17.63
N THR A 92 5.39 -7.03 -18.94
CA THR A 92 4.96 -6.10 -19.99
C THR A 92 3.44 -5.96 -20.01
N LEU A 93 2.69 -7.07 -20.00
CA LEU A 93 1.23 -7.05 -19.95
C LEU A 93 0.72 -6.33 -18.69
N GLY A 94 1.33 -6.61 -17.53
CA GLY A 94 1.00 -5.92 -16.29
C GLY A 94 1.16 -4.40 -16.40
N LEU A 95 2.27 -3.94 -16.96
CA LEU A 95 2.54 -2.51 -17.18
C LEU A 95 1.60 -1.88 -18.22
N ILE A 96 1.25 -2.59 -19.30
CA ILE A 96 0.25 -2.13 -20.28
C ILE A 96 -1.12 -1.98 -19.61
N CYS A 97 -1.55 -2.98 -18.84
CA CYS A 97 -2.80 -2.93 -18.07
C CYS A 97 -2.81 -1.75 -17.09
N ARG A 98 -1.70 -1.47 -16.42
CA ARG A 98 -1.58 -0.28 -15.56
C ARG A 98 -1.66 1.02 -16.36
N ALA A 99 -0.92 1.14 -17.47
CA ALA A 99 -0.97 2.33 -18.31
C ALA A 99 -2.41 2.62 -18.77
N ALA A 100 -3.06 1.62 -19.35
CA ALA A 100 -4.45 1.71 -19.80
C ALA A 100 -5.42 1.99 -18.66
N GLY A 101 -5.25 1.34 -17.50
CA GLY A 101 -6.09 1.57 -16.32
C GLY A 101 -6.01 3.01 -15.80
N PHE A 102 -4.81 3.58 -15.67
CA PHE A 102 -4.64 4.95 -15.17
C PHE A 102 -5.10 6.01 -16.19
N VAL A 103 -4.75 5.86 -17.47
CA VAL A 103 -5.24 6.76 -18.53
C VAL A 103 -6.76 6.65 -18.66
N GLY A 104 -7.30 5.43 -18.60
CA GLY A 104 -8.72 5.17 -18.66
C GLY A 104 -9.49 5.81 -17.51
N LEU A 105 -8.98 5.72 -16.27
CA LEU A 105 -9.56 6.43 -15.11
C LEU A 105 -9.56 7.96 -15.32
N ALA A 106 -8.46 8.52 -15.84
CA ALA A 106 -8.33 9.96 -16.12
C ALA A 106 -9.30 10.47 -17.19
N LEU A 107 -9.66 9.66 -18.19
CA LEU A 107 -10.42 10.11 -19.36
C LEU A 107 -11.89 9.69 -19.34
N THR A 108 -12.26 8.66 -18.57
CA THR A 108 -13.60 8.08 -18.61
C THR A 108 -14.53 8.73 -17.58
N PRO A 109 -15.69 9.26 -17.98
CA PRO A 109 -16.67 9.82 -17.06
C PRO A 109 -17.69 8.80 -16.54
N SER A 110 -17.95 7.71 -17.29
CA SER A 110 -19.00 6.75 -16.94
C SER A 110 -18.57 5.82 -15.80
N PHE A 111 -19.47 5.60 -14.85
CA PHE A 111 -19.21 4.73 -13.69
C PHE A 111 -18.80 3.30 -14.10
N ALA A 112 -19.51 2.68 -15.05
CA ALA A 112 -19.17 1.35 -15.55
C ALA A 112 -17.76 1.30 -16.17
N GLY A 113 -17.37 2.34 -16.91
CA GLY A 113 -16.03 2.44 -17.45
C GLY A 113 -14.97 2.62 -16.36
N LEU A 114 -15.24 3.41 -15.33
CA LEU A 114 -14.36 3.59 -14.18
C LEU A 114 -14.13 2.26 -13.42
N LEU A 115 -15.18 1.43 -13.24
CA LEU A 115 -15.04 0.09 -12.67
C LEU A 115 -14.13 -0.81 -13.53
N MET A 116 -14.32 -0.80 -14.85
CA MET A 116 -13.49 -1.57 -15.79
C MET A 116 -12.02 -1.14 -15.72
N TRP A 117 -11.75 0.17 -15.74
CA TRP A 117 -10.38 0.69 -15.68
C TRP A 117 -9.72 0.48 -14.31
N ALA A 118 -10.49 0.58 -13.23
CA ALA A 118 -10.03 0.22 -11.89
C ALA A 118 -9.64 -1.26 -11.80
N PHE A 119 -10.46 -2.16 -12.37
CA PHE A 119 -10.13 -3.59 -12.47
C PHE A 119 -8.85 -3.81 -13.27
N LEU A 120 -8.74 -3.18 -14.45
CA LEU A 120 -7.57 -3.33 -15.32
C LEU A 120 -6.29 -2.83 -14.64
N SER A 121 -6.36 -1.71 -13.91
CA SER A 121 -5.25 -1.22 -13.10
C SER A 121 -4.86 -2.21 -11.99
N GLY A 122 -5.83 -2.80 -11.30
CA GLY A 122 -5.58 -3.77 -10.25
C GLY A 122 -4.99 -5.08 -10.78
N LEU A 123 -5.51 -5.58 -11.90
CA LEU A 123 -4.97 -6.71 -12.65
C LEU A 123 -3.51 -6.44 -13.09
N GLY A 124 -3.24 -5.24 -13.59
CA GLY A 124 -1.89 -4.82 -13.95
C GLY A 124 -0.93 -4.84 -12.76
N ALA A 125 -1.38 -4.38 -11.59
CA ALA A 125 -0.63 -4.51 -10.32
C ALA A 125 -0.28 -5.98 -10.03
N ALA A 126 -1.32 -6.84 -10.05
CA ALA A 126 -1.18 -8.24 -9.71
C ALA A 126 -0.19 -8.95 -10.63
N LEU A 127 -0.30 -8.76 -11.94
CA LEU A 127 0.61 -9.36 -12.93
C LEU A 127 2.05 -8.87 -12.77
N TYR A 128 2.25 -7.56 -12.66
CA TYR A 128 3.59 -6.99 -12.56
C TYR A 128 4.28 -7.37 -11.25
N GLU A 129 3.62 -7.19 -10.11
CA GLU A 129 4.21 -7.47 -8.79
C GLU A 129 4.54 -8.95 -8.62
N THR A 130 3.60 -9.86 -8.94
CA THR A 130 3.87 -11.31 -8.85
C THR A 130 5.06 -11.71 -9.70
N THR A 131 5.18 -11.14 -10.90
CA THR A 131 6.29 -11.42 -11.81
C THR A 131 7.61 -10.87 -11.26
N ALA A 132 7.63 -9.62 -10.76
CA ALA A 132 8.84 -9.00 -10.21
C ALA A 132 9.36 -9.78 -8.99
N TYR A 133 8.47 -10.13 -8.06
CA TYR A 133 8.84 -10.90 -6.87
C TYR A 133 9.26 -12.34 -7.21
N SER A 134 8.67 -12.95 -8.24
CA SER A 134 9.12 -14.26 -8.76
C SER A 134 10.55 -14.19 -9.31
N ILE A 135 10.88 -13.13 -10.07
CA ILE A 135 12.25 -12.89 -10.55
C ILE A 135 13.21 -12.74 -9.35
N PHE A 136 12.89 -11.88 -8.37
CA PHE A 136 13.74 -11.67 -7.20
C PHE A 136 13.94 -12.94 -6.36
N GLY A 137 12.88 -13.74 -6.19
CA GLY A 137 12.93 -15.00 -5.46
C GLY A 137 13.81 -16.06 -6.12
N SER A 138 13.93 -16.01 -7.45
CA SER A 138 14.75 -16.95 -8.24
C SER A 138 16.24 -16.62 -8.28
N LEU A 139 16.66 -15.48 -7.73
CA LEU A 139 18.08 -15.09 -7.67
C LEU A 139 18.85 -15.95 -6.65
N ASP A 140 20.16 -16.04 -6.88
CA ASP A 140 21.09 -16.76 -6.00
C ASP A 140 20.97 -16.29 -4.55
N ALA A 141 21.12 -17.22 -3.61
CA ALA A 141 20.98 -16.95 -2.19
C ALA A 141 21.94 -15.85 -1.68
N ALA A 142 23.09 -15.68 -2.33
CA ALA A 142 24.06 -14.63 -2.00
C ALA A 142 23.59 -13.22 -2.42
N VAL A 143 22.83 -13.10 -3.52
CA VAL A 143 22.40 -11.82 -4.10
C VAL A 143 20.97 -11.47 -3.68
N ARG A 144 20.12 -12.47 -3.41
CA ARG A 144 18.70 -12.31 -3.12
C ARG A 144 18.40 -11.34 -1.95
N PRO A 145 19.03 -11.44 -0.76
CA PRO A 145 18.76 -10.51 0.34
C PRO A 145 19.08 -9.05 -0.02
N LYS A 146 20.17 -8.85 -0.76
CA LYS A 146 20.61 -7.54 -1.25
C LYS A 146 19.58 -6.92 -2.20
N VAL A 147 19.01 -7.73 -3.10
CA VAL A 147 17.95 -7.27 -4.02
C VAL A 147 16.66 -6.94 -3.27
N PHE A 148 16.25 -7.74 -2.28
CA PHE A 148 15.10 -7.39 -1.44
C PHE A 148 15.32 -6.11 -0.63
N ALA A 149 16.53 -5.84 -0.16
CA ALA A 149 16.87 -4.57 0.51
C ALA A 149 16.76 -3.38 -0.45
N LEU A 150 17.30 -3.50 -1.67
CA LEU A 150 17.17 -2.47 -2.72
C LEU A 150 15.71 -2.26 -3.15
N ASN A 151 14.93 -3.33 -3.23
CA ASN A 151 13.50 -3.28 -3.56
C ASN A 151 12.72 -2.50 -2.50
N ASN A 152 13.01 -2.75 -1.22
CA ASN A 152 12.44 -1.97 -0.12
C ASN A 152 12.88 -0.51 -0.17
N LEU A 153 14.13 -0.22 -0.51
CA LEU A 153 14.61 1.15 -0.69
C LEU A 153 13.85 1.85 -1.83
N ALA A 154 13.67 1.18 -2.97
CA ALA A 154 12.90 1.69 -4.10
C ALA A 154 11.43 1.98 -3.72
N LEU A 155 10.82 1.11 -2.90
CA LEU A 155 9.48 1.33 -2.36
C LEU A 155 9.41 2.57 -1.47
N ASN A 156 10.32 2.68 -0.50
CA ASN A 156 10.35 3.82 0.42
C ASN A 156 10.63 5.14 -0.30
N LEU A 157 11.54 5.15 -1.28
CA LEU A 157 11.79 6.33 -2.12
C LEU A 157 10.56 6.70 -2.94
N GLY A 158 9.84 5.72 -3.50
CA GLY A 158 8.58 5.98 -4.21
C GLY A 158 7.50 6.54 -3.28
N ALA A 159 7.37 5.99 -2.07
CA ALA A 159 6.42 6.46 -1.06
C ALA A 159 6.74 7.87 -0.54
N LEU A 160 8.02 8.26 -0.52
CA LEU A 160 8.45 9.60 -0.16
C LEU A 160 8.28 10.60 -1.30
N ILE A 161 8.78 10.26 -2.49
CA ILE A 161 8.84 11.18 -3.63
C ILE A 161 7.47 11.30 -4.31
N GLY A 162 6.69 10.21 -4.39
CA GLY A 162 5.37 10.21 -5.03
C GLY A 162 4.46 11.32 -4.49
N PRO A 163 4.21 11.38 -3.17
CA PRO A 163 3.45 12.47 -2.56
C PRO A 163 4.12 13.84 -2.66
N ALA A 164 5.45 13.92 -2.65
CA ALA A 164 6.16 15.20 -2.83
C ALA A 164 5.96 15.77 -4.24
N VAL A 165 5.92 14.93 -5.26
CA VAL A 165 5.60 15.32 -6.65
C VAL A 165 4.17 15.86 -6.74
N LEU A 166 3.26 15.46 -5.85
CA LEU A 166 1.92 16.06 -5.82
C LEU A 166 1.98 17.57 -5.61
N ILE A 167 2.94 18.12 -4.86
CA ILE A 167 3.02 19.56 -4.53
C ILE A 167 2.98 20.45 -5.79
N VAL A 168 3.58 20.00 -6.89
CA VAL A 168 3.66 20.78 -8.13
C VAL A 168 2.44 20.61 -9.03
N VAL A 169 1.53 19.67 -8.73
CA VAL A 169 0.30 19.46 -9.51
C VAL A 169 -0.67 20.62 -9.24
N PRO A 170 -1.14 21.35 -10.26
CA PRO A 170 -2.13 22.40 -10.08
C PRO A 170 -3.47 21.87 -9.56
N ASN A 171 -4.19 22.67 -8.77
CA ASN A 171 -5.56 22.35 -8.33
C ASN A 171 -6.57 22.27 -9.51
N THR A 172 -6.22 22.83 -10.67
CA THR A 172 -7.11 23.01 -11.82
C THR A 172 -7.27 21.78 -12.69
N ASP A 173 -6.30 20.86 -12.69
CA ASP A 173 -6.36 19.63 -13.47
C ASP A 173 -6.14 18.41 -12.57
N ARG A 174 -7.25 17.82 -12.11
CA ARG A 174 -7.24 16.65 -11.24
C ARG A 174 -6.95 15.36 -12.00
N THR A 175 -6.98 15.37 -13.33
CA THR A 175 -6.66 14.21 -14.18
C THR A 175 -5.15 13.98 -14.29
N LEU A 176 -4.36 15.05 -14.14
CA LEU A 176 -2.91 15.05 -14.36
C LEU A 176 -2.14 13.95 -13.61
N PRO A 177 -2.37 13.68 -12.30
CA PRO A 177 -1.66 12.61 -11.60
C PRO A 177 -1.85 11.23 -12.23
N PHE A 178 -3.06 10.96 -12.75
CA PHE A 178 -3.38 9.67 -13.36
C PHE A 178 -2.80 9.58 -14.78
N LEU A 179 -2.82 10.68 -15.55
CA LEU A 179 -2.18 10.72 -16.87
C LEU A 179 -0.66 10.55 -16.78
N VAL A 180 -0.01 11.24 -15.84
CA VAL A 180 1.44 11.11 -15.60
C VAL A 180 1.79 9.68 -15.18
N SER A 181 1.05 9.09 -14.25
CA SER A 181 1.23 7.68 -13.88
C SER A 181 1.04 6.74 -15.07
N GLY A 182 0.01 6.98 -15.88
CA GLY A 182 -0.25 6.23 -17.11
C GLY A 182 0.90 6.29 -18.10
N MET A 183 1.47 7.48 -18.31
CA MET A 183 2.64 7.69 -19.17
C MET A 183 3.89 7.00 -18.64
N ILE A 184 4.15 7.07 -17.32
CA ILE A 184 5.25 6.33 -16.70
C ILE A 184 5.08 4.83 -16.96
N PHE A 185 3.90 4.26 -16.71
CA PHE A 185 3.64 2.84 -16.98
C PHE A 185 3.77 2.50 -18.46
N ALA A 186 3.36 3.38 -19.37
CA ALA A 186 3.52 3.18 -20.82
C ALA A 186 4.99 3.15 -21.22
N VAL A 187 5.81 4.08 -20.74
CA VAL A 187 7.27 4.09 -20.99
C VAL A 187 7.92 2.83 -20.43
N LEU A 188 7.56 2.41 -19.21
CA LEU A 188 8.05 1.17 -18.62
C LEU A 188 7.62 -0.05 -19.45
N ALA A 189 6.39 -0.08 -19.96
CA ALA A 189 5.89 -1.15 -20.82
C ALA A 189 6.66 -1.25 -22.14
N LEU A 190 7.12 -0.14 -22.71
CA LEU A 190 7.96 -0.14 -23.93
C LEU A 190 9.35 -0.73 -23.68
N VAL A 191 9.89 -0.53 -22.49
CA VAL A 191 11.24 -0.99 -22.11
C VAL A 191 11.22 -2.42 -21.54
N ALA A 192 10.12 -2.86 -20.92
CA ALA A 192 9.98 -4.18 -20.30
C ALA A 192 10.36 -5.38 -21.21
N PRO A 193 10.01 -5.39 -22.52
CA PRO A 193 10.41 -6.45 -23.45
C PRO A 193 11.92 -6.62 -23.64
N TRP A 194 12.72 -5.63 -23.26
CA TRP A 194 14.18 -5.65 -23.46
C TRP A 194 14.93 -6.14 -22.22
N ILE A 195 14.25 -6.26 -21.08
CA ILE A 195 14.82 -6.82 -19.85
C ILE A 195 15.00 -8.32 -20.03
N SER A 196 16.15 -8.88 -19.62
CA SER A 196 16.36 -10.33 -19.64
C SER A 196 15.32 -11.00 -18.73
N GLY A 197 14.40 -11.77 -19.32
CA GLY A 197 13.36 -12.48 -18.60
C GLY A 197 13.74 -13.93 -18.37
N ARG A 198 13.30 -14.50 -17.25
CA ARG A 198 13.25 -15.95 -17.06
C ARG A 198 12.35 -16.56 -18.14
N ARG A 199 12.84 -17.62 -18.81
CA ARG A 199 12.03 -18.45 -19.72
C ARG A 199 11.04 -19.27 -18.89
N ALA A 200 9.89 -19.58 -19.48
CA ALA A 200 8.89 -20.46 -18.86
C ALA A 200 9.55 -21.77 -18.39
N SER A 201 9.20 -22.23 -17.20
CA SER A 201 9.67 -23.52 -16.69
C SER A 201 8.48 -24.44 -16.47
N ASN A 202 8.61 -25.73 -16.79
CA ASN A 202 7.59 -26.73 -16.48
C ASN A 202 7.59 -27.06 -14.99
N ALA A 203 7.27 -26.09 -14.13
CA ALA A 203 7.03 -26.33 -12.73
C ALA A 203 5.69 -27.09 -12.57
N ALA A 204 5.68 -28.12 -11.72
CA ALA A 204 4.47 -28.85 -11.39
C ALA A 204 3.42 -27.90 -10.82
N ALA A 205 2.16 -28.09 -11.22
CA ALA A 205 1.05 -27.25 -10.78
C ALA A 205 0.81 -27.41 -9.27
N VAL A 206 1.39 -26.54 -8.46
CA VAL A 206 0.98 -26.40 -7.06
C VAL A 206 -0.39 -25.73 -7.09
N HIS A 207 -1.44 -26.39 -6.59
CA HIS A 207 -2.77 -25.81 -6.51
C HIS A 207 -2.82 -24.72 -5.43
N PRO A 208 -2.87 -23.42 -5.79
CA PRO A 208 -2.77 -22.34 -4.81
C PRO A 208 -3.94 -22.32 -3.82
N LEU A 209 -5.13 -22.73 -4.29
CA LEU A 209 -6.33 -22.84 -3.45
C LEU A 209 -6.20 -23.89 -2.34
N ARG A 210 -5.41 -24.95 -2.56
CA ARG A 210 -5.17 -25.97 -1.54
C ARG A 210 -4.33 -25.41 -0.39
N GLY A 211 -3.29 -24.63 -0.71
CA GLY A 211 -2.47 -23.93 0.29
C GLY A 211 -3.29 -22.95 1.12
N LEU A 212 -4.21 -22.23 0.47
CA LEU A 212 -5.15 -21.32 1.13
C LEU A 212 -6.07 -22.06 2.11
N MET A 213 -6.68 -23.18 1.69
CA MET A 213 -7.55 -23.98 2.55
C MET A 213 -6.80 -24.55 3.76
N ILE A 214 -5.55 -24.98 3.57
CA ILE A 214 -4.71 -25.49 4.66
C ILE A 214 -4.38 -24.38 5.65
N ALA A 215 -3.98 -23.19 5.18
CA ALA A 215 -3.70 -22.05 6.04
C ALA A 215 -4.94 -21.63 6.85
N PHE A 216 -6.09 -21.52 6.19
CA PHE A 216 -7.36 -21.25 6.88
C PHE A 216 -7.87 -22.42 7.72
N GLY A 217 -7.26 -23.61 7.68
CA GLY A 217 -7.51 -24.69 8.63
C GLY A 217 -6.96 -24.41 10.03
N ASP A 218 -5.87 -23.65 10.13
CA ASP A 218 -5.24 -23.29 11.40
C ASP A 218 -6.05 -22.22 12.16
N ARG A 219 -6.45 -22.57 13.39
CA ARG A 219 -7.19 -21.68 14.30
C ARG A 219 -6.37 -20.44 14.66
N ARG A 220 -5.04 -20.56 14.82
CA ARG A 220 -4.17 -19.43 15.19
C ARG A 220 -4.05 -18.44 14.04
N PHE A 221 -3.80 -18.93 12.83
CA PHE A 221 -3.81 -18.12 11.62
C PHE A 221 -5.14 -17.39 11.37
N ARG A 222 -6.27 -18.10 11.46
CA ARG A 222 -7.60 -17.47 11.32
C ARG A 222 -7.82 -16.36 12.36
N ARG A 223 -7.44 -16.61 13.61
CA ARG A 223 -7.56 -15.61 14.70
C ARG A 223 -6.72 -14.37 14.40
N LEU A 224 -5.48 -14.54 13.93
CA LEU A 224 -4.61 -13.43 13.53
C LEU A 224 -5.23 -12.63 12.38
N CYS A 225 -5.71 -13.31 11.33
CA CYS A 225 -6.34 -12.67 10.18
C CYS A 225 -7.55 -11.83 10.57
N TRP A 226 -8.45 -12.36 11.41
CA TRP A 226 -9.61 -11.60 11.89
C TRP A 226 -9.24 -10.45 12.82
N ALA A 227 -8.20 -10.61 13.65
CA ALA A 227 -7.69 -9.54 14.50
C ALA A 227 -7.07 -8.38 13.69
N LEU A 228 -6.56 -8.65 12.49
CA LEU A 228 -5.99 -7.64 11.59
C LEU A 228 -7.03 -6.91 10.72
N VAL A 229 -8.25 -7.44 10.57
CA VAL A 229 -9.29 -6.79 9.76
C VAL A 229 -9.57 -5.34 10.22
N PRO A 230 -9.76 -5.04 11.53
CA PRO A 230 -9.95 -3.67 11.99
C PRO A 230 -8.79 -2.73 11.61
N PHE A 231 -7.55 -3.20 11.71
CA PHE A 231 -6.38 -2.43 11.26
C PHE A 231 -6.47 -2.12 9.77
N TRP A 232 -6.75 -3.11 8.92
CA TRP A 232 -6.84 -2.89 7.48
C TRP A 232 -7.99 -1.94 7.09
N THR A 233 -9.11 -2.00 7.81
CA THR A 233 -10.22 -1.05 7.67
C THR A 233 -9.79 0.38 7.98
N VAL A 234 -9.04 0.58 9.05
CA VAL A 234 -8.51 1.90 9.46
C VAL A 234 -7.37 2.38 8.56
N TYR A 235 -6.47 1.47 8.18
CA TYR A 235 -5.35 1.72 7.29
C TYR A 235 -5.80 2.31 5.94
N THR A 236 -6.92 1.79 5.43
CA THR A 236 -7.49 2.21 4.14
C THR A 236 -7.91 3.68 4.12
N GLN A 237 -8.12 4.31 5.28
CA GLN A 237 -8.56 5.71 5.37
C GLN A 237 -7.54 6.72 4.82
N ILE A 238 -6.26 6.33 4.74
CA ILE A 238 -5.22 7.08 4.01
C ILE A 238 -5.62 7.33 2.55
N TYR A 239 -6.38 6.41 1.94
CA TYR A 239 -6.73 6.43 0.51
C TYR A 239 -8.16 6.89 0.23
N VAL A 240 -9.02 7.00 1.26
CA VAL A 240 -10.45 7.30 1.08
C VAL A 240 -10.93 8.46 1.96
N PHE A 241 -11.08 8.25 3.27
CA PHE A 241 -11.68 9.25 4.15
C PHE A 241 -10.83 10.52 4.25
N ILE A 242 -9.51 10.39 4.45
CA ILE A 242 -8.61 11.55 4.55
C ILE A 242 -8.65 12.40 3.26
N PRO A 243 -8.47 11.84 2.04
CA PRO A 243 -8.68 12.57 0.80
C PRO A 243 -10.02 13.26 0.69
N LEU A 244 -11.12 12.55 0.95
CA LEU A 244 -12.47 13.08 0.76
C LEU A 244 -12.76 14.22 1.74
N THR A 245 -12.32 14.10 2.99
CA THR A 245 -12.51 15.15 4.01
C THR A 245 -11.68 16.40 3.72
N PHE A 246 -10.40 16.26 3.38
CA PHE A 246 -9.50 17.42 3.27
C PHE A 246 -9.43 18.02 1.86
N SER A 247 -9.92 17.32 0.83
CA SER A 247 -9.97 17.86 -0.55
C SER A 247 -11.19 18.74 -0.80
N ASN A 248 -12.24 18.61 0.03
CA ASN A 248 -13.44 19.45 -0.01
C ASN A 248 -13.29 20.77 0.78
N GLY A 249 -12.17 20.96 1.49
CA GLY A 249 -11.91 22.16 2.29
C GLY A 249 -11.39 23.36 1.48
N SER A 250 -11.06 24.46 2.16
CA SER A 250 -10.60 25.72 1.56
C SER A 250 -9.34 25.61 0.69
N SER A 251 -8.52 24.59 0.90
CA SER A 251 -7.31 24.31 0.11
C SER A 251 -7.59 23.47 -1.14
N GLY A 252 -8.84 23.02 -1.34
CA GLY A 252 -9.25 22.13 -2.43
C GLY A 252 -8.46 20.82 -2.45
N TYR A 253 -8.25 20.28 -3.63
CA TYR A 253 -7.53 19.03 -3.89
C TYR A 253 -6.10 19.00 -3.29
N ASN A 254 -5.49 20.16 -3.07
CA ASN A 254 -4.17 20.29 -2.45
C ASN A 254 -4.17 20.11 -0.93
N GLY A 255 -5.33 20.20 -0.26
CA GLY A 255 -5.46 20.18 1.19
C GLY A 255 -4.96 18.90 1.86
N VAL A 256 -4.96 17.77 1.14
CA VAL A 256 -4.52 16.47 1.66
C VAL A 256 -2.99 16.27 1.63
N ARG A 257 -2.25 17.04 0.80
CA ARG A 257 -0.80 16.82 0.57
C ARG A 257 0.06 16.85 1.84
N PRO A 258 -0.15 17.77 2.80
CA PRO A 258 0.63 17.82 4.04
C PRO A 258 0.53 16.52 4.85
N PHE A 259 -0.62 15.83 4.82
CA PHE A 259 -0.80 14.54 5.47
C PHE A 259 0.17 13.50 4.89
N TYR A 260 0.23 13.37 3.57
CA TYR A 260 1.07 12.37 2.92
C TYR A 260 2.56 12.62 3.08
N ILE A 261 2.98 13.89 3.02
CA ILE A 261 4.39 14.26 3.27
C ILE A 261 4.75 13.91 4.71
N THR A 262 3.87 14.24 5.66
CA THR A 262 4.08 13.91 7.07
C THR A 262 4.12 12.39 7.28
N ASN A 263 3.22 11.63 6.66
CA ASN A 263 3.22 10.17 6.71
C ASN A 263 4.52 9.56 6.18
N ALA A 264 5.02 10.03 5.03
CA ALA A 264 6.29 9.54 4.51
C ALA A 264 7.47 9.85 5.46
N LEU A 265 7.57 11.08 5.96
CA LEU A 265 8.67 11.50 6.84
C LEU A 265 8.64 10.79 8.20
N VAL A 266 7.46 10.69 8.81
CA VAL A 266 7.28 10.02 10.11
C VAL A 266 7.49 8.52 9.97
N GLY A 267 7.08 7.90 8.86
CA GLY A 267 7.34 6.48 8.60
C GLY A 267 8.84 6.21 8.51
N ILE A 268 9.58 7.02 7.76
CA ILE A 268 11.05 6.92 7.65
C ILE A 268 11.72 7.16 9.00
N ALA A 269 11.31 8.20 9.74
CA ALA A 269 11.85 8.51 11.05
C ALA A 269 11.59 7.36 12.05
N THR A 270 10.37 6.83 12.07
CA THR A 270 9.97 5.74 12.96
C THR A 270 10.74 4.47 12.65
N ALA A 271 10.92 4.14 11.37
CA ALA A 271 11.74 2.99 10.97
C ALA A 271 13.23 3.19 11.30
N SER A 272 13.78 4.38 11.03
CA SER A 272 15.22 4.66 11.19
C SER A 272 15.64 4.77 12.66
N PHE A 273 14.86 5.49 13.47
CA PHE A 273 15.16 5.72 14.89
C PHE A 273 14.57 4.63 15.78
N GLY A 274 13.48 3.98 15.36
CA GLY A 274 12.80 2.93 16.13
C GLY A 274 13.45 1.56 16.03
N MET A 275 14.38 1.32 15.08
CA MET A 275 14.90 -0.03 14.81
C MET A 275 15.49 -0.74 16.04
N GLY A 276 16.28 -0.03 16.86
CA GLY A 276 16.85 -0.60 18.08
C GLY A 276 15.80 -0.94 19.14
N TRP A 277 14.70 -0.20 19.19
CA TRP A 277 13.57 -0.50 20.06
C TRP A 277 12.71 -1.65 19.52
N PHE A 278 12.48 -1.69 18.20
CA PHE A 278 11.75 -2.77 17.53
C PHE A 278 12.40 -4.14 17.76
N GLN A 279 13.73 -4.21 17.69
CA GLN A 279 14.47 -5.45 17.94
C GLN A 279 14.34 -5.98 19.37
N ARG A 280 14.01 -5.11 20.33
CA ARG A 280 13.88 -5.47 21.76
C ARG A 280 12.43 -5.63 22.22
N THR A 281 11.48 -5.31 21.35
CA THR A 281 10.05 -5.30 21.67
C THR A 281 9.36 -6.47 20.98
N THR A 282 8.50 -7.18 21.69
CA THR A 282 7.73 -8.28 21.08
C THR A 282 6.70 -7.74 20.10
N TRP A 283 6.42 -8.49 19.03
CA TRP A 283 5.40 -8.10 18.05
C TRP A 283 4.03 -7.86 18.69
N ARG A 284 3.70 -8.58 19.77
CA ARG A 284 2.45 -8.40 20.53
C ARG A 284 2.37 -7.03 21.18
N SER A 285 3.47 -6.56 21.78
CA SER A 285 3.53 -5.22 22.37
C SER A 285 3.48 -4.14 21.30
N MET A 286 4.18 -4.32 20.18
CA MET A 286 4.10 -3.42 19.03
C MET A 286 2.67 -3.32 18.47
N MET A 287 1.96 -4.45 18.37
CA MET A 287 0.55 -4.48 17.98
C MET A 287 -0.34 -3.69 18.93
N THR A 288 -0.23 -3.91 20.24
CA THR A 288 -1.03 -3.19 21.24
C THR A 288 -0.74 -1.69 21.23
N ILE A 289 0.55 -1.30 21.23
CA ILE A 289 0.95 0.12 21.21
C ILE A 289 0.49 0.78 19.91
N GLY A 290 0.65 0.12 18.77
CA GLY A 290 0.24 0.64 17.48
C GLY A 290 -1.29 0.85 17.37
N HIS A 291 -2.09 -0.11 17.84
CA HIS A 291 -3.55 0.05 17.85
C HIS A 291 -4.01 1.09 18.89
N ALA A 292 -3.31 1.22 20.01
CA ALA A 292 -3.57 2.29 20.97
C ALA A 292 -3.27 3.66 20.35
N ALA A 293 -2.16 3.80 19.63
CA ALA A 293 -1.84 5.02 18.90
C ALA A 293 -2.91 5.35 17.85
N MET A 294 -3.37 4.37 17.07
CA MET A 294 -4.49 4.54 16.13
C MET A 294 -5.77 5.01 16.85
N CYS A 295 -6.15 4.35 17.95
CA CYS A 295 -7.32 4.74 18.72
C CYS A 295 -7.21 6.18 19.26
N CYS A 296 -6.04 6.55 19.81
CA CYS A 296 -5.75 7.91 20.26
C CYS A 296 -5.81 8.91 19.11
N CYS A 297 -5.30 8.56 17.92
CA CYS A 297 -5.34 9.40 16.73
C CYS A 297 -6.78 9.77 16.37
N PHE A 298 -7.67 8.78 16.26
CA PHE A 298 -9.08 9.02 15.94
C PHE A 298 -9.83 9.71 17.08
N ALA A 299 -9.48 9.44 18.34
CA ALA A 299 -10.05 10.17 19.49
C ALA A 299 -9.66 11.66 19.48
N ILE A 300 -8.39 11.97 19.23
CA ILE A 300 -7.90 13.35 19.09
C ILE A 300 -8.61 14.04 17.91
N ALA A 301 -8.70 13.36 16.76
CA ALA A 301 -9.38 13.89 15.58
C ALA A 301 -10.87 14.17 15.85
N THR A 302 -11.54 13.27 16.58
CA THR A 302 -12.95 13.43 17.02
C THR A 302 -13.13 14.70 17.85
N LEU A 303 -12.24 14.96 18.80
CA LEU A 303 -12.32 16.12 19.68
C LEU A 303 -12.00 17.42 18.95
N LEU A 304 -11.07 17.39 18.01
CA LEU A 304 -10.55 18.60 17.38
C LEU A 304 -11.37 19.01 16.14
N PHE A 305 -11.82 18.10 15.27
CA PHE A 305 -12.44 18.50 14.00
C PHE A 305 -13.89 19.01 14.08
N ASP A 306 -14.56 18.93 15.24
CA ASP A 306 -15.92 19.48 15.42
C ASP A 306 -15.95 20.99 15.70
N HIS A 307 -14.78 21.63 15.79
CA HIS A 307 -14.67 23.05 16.06
C HIS A 307 -14.36 23.76 14.74
N GLY A 308 -15.06 24.85 14.43
CA GLY A 308 -14.90 25.65 13.21
C GLY A 308 -13.56 26.39 13.13
N TRP A 309 -12.45 25.65 13.11
CA TRP A 309 -11.09 26.15 13.14
C TRP A 309 -10.74 26.96 11.89
N SER A 310 -9.79 27.89 12.06
CA SER A 310 -9.16 28.55 10.93
C SER A 310 -8.41 27.53 10.05
N ALA A 311 -8.18 27.87 8.78
CA ALA A 311 -7.47 26.98 7.85
C ALA A 311 -6.08 26.56 8.36
N GLY A 312 -5.35 27.46 9.04
CA GLY A 312 -4.06 27.15 9.63
C GLY A 312 -4.15 26.16 10.80
N ALA A 313 -5.16 26.28 11.66
CA ALA A 313 -5.36 25.34 12.76
C ALA A 313 -5.77 23.95 12.25
N SER A 314 -6.66 23.86 11.25
CA SER A 314 -7.02 22.59 10.59
C SER A 314 -5.82 21.88 9.98
N LEU A 315 -4.86 22.63 9.41
CA LEU A 315 -3.62 22.08 8.89
C LEU A 315 -2.73 21.48 9.99
N VAL A 316 -2.58 22.18 11.12
CA VAL A 316 -1.80 21.69 12.27
C VAL A 316 -2.42 20.41 12.83
N ILE A 317 -3.75 20.36 12.95
CA ILE A 317 -4.48 19.17 13.40
C ILE A 317 -4.25 18.01 12.43
N LEU A 318 -4.33 18.26 11.12
CA LEU A 318 -4.08 17.23 10.10
C LEU A 318 -2.65 16.65 10.21
N ILE A 319 -1.65 17.51 10.43
CA ILE A 319 -0.26 17.07 10.63
C ILE A 319 -0.14 16.24 11.91
N ALA A 320 -0.75 16.68 13.02
CA ALA A 320 -0.72 15.92 14.27
C ALA A 320 -1.38 14.53 14.12
N VAL A 321 -2.53 14.46 13.46
CA VAL A 321 -3.22 13.21 13.10
C VAL A 321 -2.32 12.33 12.23
N ALA A 322 -1.66 12.91 11.20
CA ALA A 322 -0.73 12.18 10.37
C ALA A 322 0.43 11.58 11.18
N VAL A 323 1.02 12.32 12.12
CA VAL A 323 2.11 11.82 12.98
C VAL A 323 1.66 10.61 13.81
N VAL A 324 0.54 10.72 14.54
CA VAL A 324 0.08 9.65 15.44
C VAL A 324 -0.39 8.43 14.64
N PHE A 325 -1.12 8.65 13.55
CA PHE A 325 -1.54 7.59 12.64
C PHE A 325 -0.33 6.82 12.09
N THR A 326 0.66 7.55 11.56
CA THR A 326 1.84 6.95 10.92
C THR A 326 2.71 6.20 11.93
N PHE A 327 2.82 6.74 13.15
CA PHE A 327 3.50 6.04 14.23
C PHE A 327 2.84 4.68 14.49
N GLY A 328 1.52 4.64 14.67
CA GLY A 328 0.79 3.39 14.87
C GLY A 328 0.94 2.40 13.71
N GLU A 329 0.84 2.89 12.49
CA GLU A 329 0.99 2.13 11.24
C GLU A 329 2.39 1.47 11.17
N SER A 330 3.42 2.26 11.46
CA SER A 330 4.83 1.84 11.41
C SER A 330 5.17 0.77 12.45
N LEU A 331 4.36 0.59 13.49
CA LEU A 331 4.48 -0.52 14.44
C LEU A 331 3.71 -1.76 13.97
N ILE A 332 2.47 -1.56 13.52
CA ILE A 332 1.56 -2.66 13.18
C ILE A 332 2.04 -3.40 11.94
N LEU A 333 2.47 -2.70 10.89
CA LEU A 333 2.90 -3.34 9.64
C LEU A 333 4.04 -4.35 9.84
N PRO A 334 5.22 -3.99 10.41
CA PRO A 334 6.27 -4.96 10.64
C PRO A 334 5.87 -6.03 11.66
N ALA A 335 5.16 -5.67 12.74
CA ALA A 335 4.69 -6.63 13.72
C ALA A 335 3.73 -7.65 13.12
N SER A 336 2.92 -7.28 12.11
CA SER A 336 1.99 -8.18 11.44
C SER A 336 2.72 -9.24 10.62
N ASN A 337 3.83 -8.86 9.98
CA ASN A 337 4.67 -9.76 9.22
C ASN A 337 5.42 -10.74 10.13
N ILE A 338 5.90 -10.27 11.29
CA ILE A 338 6.53 -11.14 12.31
C ILE A 338 5.51 -12.11 12.89
N ALA A 339 4.33 -11.62 13.29
CA ALA A 339 3.26 -12.46 13.82
C ALA A 339 2.82 -13.54 12.82
N LEU A 340 2.81 -13.21 11.54
CA LEU A 340 2.50 -14.15 10.47
C LEU A 340 3.63 -15.17 10.29
N ALA A 341 4.89 -14.72 10.26
CA ALA A 341 6.05 -15.59 10.14
C ALA A 341 6.15 -16.61 11.30
N ASP A 342 5.83 -16.20 12.54
CA ASP A 342 5.78 -17.07 13.72
C ASP A 342 4.79 -18.25 13.60
N LEU A 343 3.79 -18.14 12.70
CA LEU A 343 2.82 -19.20 12.43
C LEU A 343 3.24 -20.11 11.27
N THR A 344 4.30 -19.75 10.56
CA THR A 344 4.79 -20.52 9.41
C THR A 344 5.84 -21.55 9.81
N THR A 345 5.93 -22.61 9.02
CA THR A 345 6.99 -23.62 9.08
C THR A 345 7.65 -23.73 7.72
N ASP A 346 8.78 -24.44 7.64
CA ASP A 346 9.45 -24.71 6.38
C ASP A 346 8.47 -25.31 5.36
N GLY A 347 8.33 -24.63 4.22
CA GLY A 347 7.47 -25.05 3.11
C GLY A 347 6.03 -24.54 3.10
N ASN A 348 5.51 -23.92 4.16
CA ASN A 348 4.13 -23.38 4.17
C ASN A 348 4.01 -21.85 4.15
N ALA A 349 5.14 -21.13 4.31
CA ALA A 349 5.14 -19.68 4.46
C ALA A 349 4.43 -18.95 3.31
N GLY A 350 4.69 -19.32 2.06
CA GLY A 350 4.03 -18.72 0.89
C GLY A 350 2.49 -18.87 0.91
N SER A 351 1.97 -19.98 1.45
CA SER A 351 0.52 -20.18 1.57
C SER A 351 -0.09 -19.29 2.64
N TYR A 352 0.59 -19.11 3.78
CA TYR A 352 0.13 -18.27 4.89
C TYR A 352 0.21 -16.78 4.54
N PHE A 353 1.31 -16.34 3.92
CA PHE A 353 1.47 -14.96 3.41
C PHE A 353 0.51 -14.66 2.25
N GLY A 354 0.23 -15.62 1.37
CA GLY A 354 -0.83 -15.46 0.36
C GLY A 354 -2.21 -15.37 1.02
N ALA A 355 -2.52 -16.29 1.94
CA ALA A 355 -3.80 -16.33 2.63
C ALA A 355 -4.12 -15.07 3.42
N SER A 356 -3.11 -14.39 3.99
CA SER A 356 -3.30 -13.15 4.76
C SER A 356 -3.79 -12.00 3.89
N ALA A 357 -3.58 -12.04 2.56
CA ALA A 357 -4.14 -11.07 1.63
C ALA A 357 -5.68 -11.01 1.69
N ILE A 358 -6.36 -12.08 2.11
CA ILE A 358 -7.82 -12.09 2.33
C ILE A 358 -8.21 -11.19 3.49
N SER A 359 -7.47 -11.21 4.60
CA SER A 359 -7.70 -10.30 5.73
C SER A 359 -7.62 -8.84 5.28
N TRP A 360 -6.61 -8.54 4.46
CA TRP A 360 -6.45 -7.20 3.91
C TRP A 360 -7.56 -6.84 2.91
N ALA A 361 -7.93 -7.74 2.01
CA ALA A 361 -9.01 -7.52 1.05
C ALA A 361 -10.35 -7.24 1.75
N ILE A 362 -10.68 -8.00 2.80
CA ILE A 362 -11.90 -7.79 3.60
C ILE A 362 -11.82 -6.44 4.33
N GLY A 363 -10.75 -6.18 5.07
CA GLY A 363 -10.61 -4.94 5.82
C GLY A 363 -10.59 -3.70 4.91
N GLY A 364 -9.87 -3.75 3.78
CA GLY A 364 -9.84 -2.64 2.85
C GLY A 364 -11.14 -2.42 2.09
N MET A 365 -11.89 -3.47 1.76
CA MET A 365 -13.25 -3.32 1.23
C MET A 365 -14.16 -2.63 2.25
N LEU A 366 -14.18 -3.10 3.50
CA LEU A 366 -14.95 -2.45 4.57
C LEU A 366 -14.50 -0.99 4.76
N GLY A 367 -13.19 -0.74 4.72
CA GLY A 367 -12.59 0.58 4.85
C GLY A 367 -13.01 1.54 3.74
N ASN A 368 -13.06 1.08 2.49
CA ASN A 368 -13.53 1.88 1.36
C ASN A 368 -14.99 2.30 1.52
N PHE A 369 -15.89 1.36 1.86
CA PHE A 369 -17.31 1.67 2.01
C PHE A 369 -17.60 2.53 3.24
N ILE A 370 -17.04 2.16 4.40
CA ILE A 370 -17.21 2.94 5.64
C ILE A 370 -16.59 4.32 5.48
N GLY A 371 -15.41 4.42 4.87
CA GLY A 371 -14.69 5.68 4.65
C GLY A 371 -15.39 6.63 3.69
N SER A 372 -15.85 6.14 2.54
CA SER A 372 -16.61 6.97 1.61
C SER A 372 -17.92 7.45 2.23
N ALA A 373 -18.64 6.57 2.94
CA ALA A 373 -19.88 6.95 3.61
C ALA A 373 -19.61 7.97 4.75
N ALA A 374 -18.60 7.73 5.59
CA ALA A 374 -18.23 8.62 6.67
C ALA A 374 -17.80 10.00 6.18
N ALA A 375 -17.15 10.10 5.01
CA ALA A 375 -16.77 11.38 4.42
C ALA A 375 -17.98 12.15 3.86
N SER A 376 -19.03 11.46 3.38
CA SER A 376 -20.27 12.09 2.93
C SER A 376 -21.12 12.67 4.07
N TRP A 377 -20.90 12.21 5.31
CA TRP A 377 -21.55 12.72 6.50
C TRP A 377 -20.84 14.01 6.94
N THR A 378 -21.15 15.11 6.25
CA THR A 378 -20.85 16.51 6.57
C THR A 378 -19.91 16.70 7.77
N VAL A 379 -18.58 16.71 7.58
CA VAL A 379 -17.52 17.25 8.49
C VAL A 379 -17.53 16.81 9.98
N HIS A 380 -18.55 16.11 10.47
CA HIS A 380 -18.85 15.96 11.89
C HIS A 380 -18.32 14.62 12.41
N THR A 381 -17.72 14.71 13.59
CA THR A 381 -17.44 13.75 14.68
C THR A 381 -17.75 12.26 14.44
N LEU A 382 -18.88 11.89 13.82
CA LEU A 382 -19.32 10.50 13.60
C LEU A 382 -18.32 9.64 12.80
N GLY A 383 -17.72 10.17 11.73
CA GLY A 383 -16.72 9.42 10.95
C GLY A 383 -15.49 9.07 11.79
N TRP A 384 -14.97 10.05 12.52
CA TRP A 384 -13.84 9.89 13.44
C TRP A 384 -14.17 8.94 14.59
N VAL A 385 -15.38 9.03 15.17
CA VAL A 385 -15.88 8.11 16.21
C VAL A 385 -15.97 6.67 15.68
N ALA A 386 -16.45 6.47 14.45
CA ALA A 386 -16.52 5.14 13.85
C ALA A 386 -15.13 4.51 13.74
N PHE A 387 -14.14 5.25 13.25
CA PHE A 387 -12.76 4.75 13.17
C PHE A 387 -12.06 4.60 14.52
N MET A 388 -12.42 5.42 15.51
CA MET A 388 -12.02 5.20 16.90
C MET A 388 -12.56 3.86 17.41
N GLY A 389 -13.85 3.58 17.19
CA GLY A 389 -14.48 2.32 17.55
C GLY A 389 -13.84 1.11 16.86
N ILE A 390 -13.53 1.22 15.57
CA ILE A 390 -12.84 0.17 14.81
C ILE A 390 -11.41 -0.04 15.32
N SER A 391 -10.68 1.05 15.60
CA SER A 391 -9.34 0.98 16.20
C SER A 391 -9.37 0.32 17.58
N LEU A 392 -10.38 0.62 18.39
CA LEU A 392 -10.60 0.00 19.70
C LEU A 392 -10.88 -1.51 19.57
N MET A 393 -11.64 -1.95 18.57
CA MET A 393 -11.82 -3.39 18.30
C MET A 393 -10.49 -4.09 18.03
N GLY A 394 -9.62 -3.49 17.21
CA GLY A 394 -8.27 -4.01 16.97
C GLY A 394 -7.41 -4.04 18.24
N LEU A 395 -7.44 -2.96 19.04
CA LEU A 395 -6.74 -2.89 20.32
C LEU A 395 -7.19 -3.99 21.27
N LEU A 396 -8.50 -4.20 21.43
CA LEU A 396 -9.04 -5.24 22.31
C LEU A 396 -8.69 -6.65 21.82
N ALA A 397 -8.64 -6.87 20.50
CA ALA A 397 -8.25 -8.14 19.91
C ALA A 397 -6.80 -8.53 20.26
N PHE A 398 -5.87 -7.57 20.16
CA PHE A 398 -4.45 -7.82 20.47
C PHE A 398 -4.10 -7.71 21.95
N TRP A 399 -4.84 -6.91 22.74
CA TRP A 399 -4.67 -6.86 24.19
C TRP A 399 -4.99 -8.22 24.85
N ARG A 400 -6.03 -8.90 24.37
CA ARG A 400 -6.38 -10.27 24.79
C ARG A 400 -5.39 -11.33 24.31
N TRP A 401 -4.53 -11.00 23.34
CA TRP A 401 -3.48 -11.89 22.83
C TRP A 401 -2.22 -11.84 23.72
N HIS A 402 -2.08 -10.79 24.54
CA HIS A 402 -0.99 -10.62 25.50
C HIS A 402 -1.20 -11.43 26.79
N LYS A 403 -2.45 -11.71 27.14
CA LYS A 403 -2.85 -12.65 28.19
C LYS A 403 -2.93 -14.06 27.62
#